data_AF-A0ABC8JVA9-F1
#
_entry.id   AF-A0ABC8JVA9-F1
#
_cell.length_a   1.000
_cell.length_b   1.000
_cell.length_c   1.000
_cell.angle_alpha   90.00
_cell.angle_beta   90.00
_cell.angle_gamma   90.00
#
_symmetry.space_group_name_H-M   'P 1'
#
loop_
_entity.id
_entity.type
_entity.pdbx_description
1 polymer ?
#
loop_
_entity_poly.entity_id
_entity_poly.type
_entity_poly.pdbx_seq_one_letter_code
_entity_poly.pdbx_strand_id
1 'polypeptide(L)'
;MQSHIEDGDKELKKPVLFTEFGLSNLNKDYEPSQRDRFYRTIFDVVYKSAKRKRSGAGTLVWQFLIQGMEGFNDDFGIVPWEKESIQTLMIEQSCRLARVTGRHLQDKKWREICSHRP
;
A
#
# COMPACT_ATOMS: atom_id res chain seq x y z
N MET A 1 -4.55 8.10 10.38
CA MET A 1 -3.43 7.11 10.48
C MET A 1 -2.47 7.44 11.62
N GLN A 2 -1.86 8.63 11.67
CA GLN A 2 -0.81 8.95 12.64
C GLN A 2 -1.26 8.84 14.11
N SER A 3 -2.45 9.36 14.45
CA SER A 3 -3.05 9.21 15.79
C SER A 3 -3.24 7.74 16.16
N HIS A 4 -3.84 6.92 15.29
CA HIS A 4 -4.00 5.48 15.54
C HIS A 4 -2.65 4.76 15.75
N ILE A 5 -1.61 5.13 15.01
CA ILE A 5 -0.26 4.58 15.22
C ILE A 5 0.28 5.01 16.59
N GLU A 6 0.06 6.26 16.99
CA GLU A 6 0.44 6.78 18.31
C GLU A 6 -0.28 6.06 19.45
N ASP A 7 -1.59 5.84 19.32
CA ASP A 7 -2.38 5.07 20.29
C ASP A 7 -1.90 3.61 20.35
N GLY A 8 -1.58 3.02 19.19
CA GLY A 8 -0.97 1.69 19.12
C GLY A 8 0.37 1.60 19.85
N ASP A 9 1.20 2.64 19.74
CA ASP A 9 2.51 2.71 20.40
C ASP A 9 2.41 2.98 21.91
N LYS A 10 1.55 3.92 22.31
CA LYS A 10 1.54 4.51 23.64
C LYS A 10 0.53 3.83 24.56
N GLU A 11 -0.68 3.60 24.07
CA GLU A 11 -1.81 3.15 24.88
C GLU A 11 -2.00 1.65 24.78
N LEU A 12 -2.20 1.13 23.56
CA LEU A 12 -2.64 -0.25 23.34
C LEU A 12 -1.50 -1.27 23.29
N LYS A 13 -0.28 -0.82 22.97
CA LYS A 13 0.90 -1.67 22.71
C LYS A 13 0.62 -2.76 21.67
N LYS A 14 -0.11 -2.41 20.62
CA LYS A 14 -0.55 -3.34 19.56
C LYS A 14 -0.26 -2.78 18.18
N PRO A 15 0.06 -3.63 17.19
CA PRO A 15 0.19 -3.21 15.81
C PRO A 15 -1.15 -2.73 15.25
N VAL A 16 -1.08 -1.79 14.31
CA VAL A 16 -2.21 -1.22 13.57
C VAL A 16 -2.06 -1.58 12.10
N LEU A 17 -3.06 -2.28 11.57
CA LEU A 17 -3.17 -2.60 10.15
C LEU A 17 -4.28 -1.73 9.55
N PHE A 18 -3.98 -1.01 8.47
CA PHE A 18 -4.98 -0.25 7.73
C PHE A 18 -5.55 -1.16 6.64
N THR A 19 -6.62 -1.88 6.98
CA THR A 19 -7.15 -2.99 6.16
C THR A 19 -7.92 -2.53 4.94
N GLU A 20 -8.35 -1.28 4.89
CA GLU A 20 -9.08 -0.74 3.75
C GLU A 20 -8.67 0.71 3.51
N PHE A 21 -8.32 1.00 2.26
CA PHE A 21 -8.18 2.36 1.74
C PHE A 21 -8.33 2.33 0.22
N GLY A 22 -8.90 3.39 -0.35
CA GLY A 22 -9.09 3.55 -1.78
C GLY A 22 -9.48 4.99 -2.11
N LEU A 23 -9.43 5.34 -3.40
CA LEU A 23 -9.93 6.62 -3.90
C LEU A 23 -10.90 6.36 -5.05
N SER A 24 -12.18 6.70 -4.86
CA SER A 24 -13.25 6.46 -5.83
C SER A 24 -12.98 7.19 -7.15
N ASN A 25 -13.26 6.50 -8.27
CA ASN A 25 -13.24 7.10 -9.60
C ASN A 25 -14.42 8.06 -9.85
N LEU A 26 -15.48 8.01 -9.03
CA LEU A 26 -16.65 8.90 -9.16
C LEU A 26 -16.49 10.24 -8.44
N ASN A 27 -15.33 10.48 -7.82
CA ASN A 27 -15.03 11.79 -7.26
C ASN A 27 -15.06 12.85 -8.36
N LYS A 28 -15.60 14.03 -8.03
CA LYS A 28 -15.62 15.17 -8.96
C LYS A 28 -14.18 15.50 -9.38
N ASP A 29 -13.98 15.71 -10.68
CA ASP A 29 -12.67 16.03 -11.28
C ASP A 29 -11.60 14.97 -10.97
N TYR A 30 -12.02 13.70 -10.91
CA TYR A 30 -11.12 12.59 -10.66
C TYR A 30 -10.12 12.40 -11.80
N GLU A 31 -8.85 12.35 -11.43
CA GLU A 31 -7.75 12.00 -12.33
C GLU A 31 -6.99 10.80 -11.79
N PRO A 32 -6.59 9.81 -12.62
CA PRO A 32 -5.86 8.64 -12.17
C PRO A 32 -4.61 8.96 -11.33
N SER A 33 -3.96 10.10 -11.58
CA SER A 33 -2.77 10.57 -10.82
C SER A 33 -3.09 10.94 -9.36
N GLN A 34 -4.34 11.31 -9.04
CA GLN A 34 -4.77 11.59 -7.68
C GLN A 34 -4.75 10.31 -6.84
N ARG A 35 -5.18 9.17 -7.41
CA ARG A 35 -5.13 7.87 -6.73
C ARG A 35 -3.69 7.46 -6.44
N ASP A 36 -2.78 7.67 -7.39
CA ASP A 36 -1.35 7.39 -7.23
C ASP A 36 -0.74 8.21 -6.07
N ARG A 37 -1.06 9.51 -6.01
CA ARG A 37 -0.64 10.40 -4.90
C ARG A 37 -1.23 9.97 -3.56
N PHE A 38 -2.50 9.58 -3.55
CA PHE A 38 -3.18 9.10 -2.35
C PHE A 38 -2.51 7.82 -1.83
N TYR A 39 -2.27 6.83 -2.70
CA TYR A 39 -1.64 5.56 -2.35
C TYR A 39 -0.21 5.76 -1.85
N ARG A 40 0.59 6.58 -2.56
CA ARG A 40 1.94 6.94 -2.11
C ARG A 40 1.95 7.54 -0.71
N THR A 41 0.99 8.41 -0.39
CA THR A 41 0.86 9.02 0.94
C THR A 41 0.64 7.97 2.03
N ILE A 42 -0.33 7.06 1.80
CA ILE A 42 -0.65 5.97 2.73
C ILE A 42 0.56 5.04 2.93
N PHE A 43 1.19 4.63 1.83
CA PHE A 43 2.39 3.79 1.84
C PHE A 43 3.57 4.45 2.57
N ASP A 44 3.80 5.74 2.36
CA ASP A 44 4.86 6.48 3.04
C ASP A 44 4.64 6.59 4.55
N VAL A 45 3.40 6.76 5.01
CA VAL A 45 3.07 6.75 6.45
C VAL A 45 3.46 5.41 7.07
N VAL A 46 3.05 4.30 6.45
CA VAL A 46 3.35 2.95 6.94
C VAL A 46 4.83 2.63 6.87
N TYR A 47 5.52 3.00 5.78
CA TYR A 47 6.96 2.81 5.69
C TYR A 47 7.72 3.62 6.76
N LYS A 48 7.34 4.89 6.99
CA LYS A 48 7.94 5.73 8.05
C LYS A 48 7.71 5.11 9.42
N SER A 49 6.54 4.53 9.68
CA SER A 49 6.23 3.79 10.90
C SER A 49 7.16 2.58 11.06
N ALA A 50 7.21 1.70 10.04
CA ALA A 50 8.04 0.50 10.04
C ALA A 50 9.54 0.82 10.23
N LYS A 51 10.07 1.83 9.53
CA LYS A 51 11.47 2.28 9.66
C LYS A 51 11.81 2.73 11.08
N ARG A 52 10.83 3.28 11.81
CA ARG A 52 10.96 3.72 13.20
C ARG A 52 10.55 2.64 14.22
N LYS A 53 10.25 1.42 13.77
CA LYS A 53 9.73 0.32 14.59
C LYS A 53 8.49 0.71 15.41
N ARG A 54 7.60 1.50 14.81
CA ARG A 54 6.32 1.94 15.39
C ARG A 54 5.17 1.03 14.96
N SER A 55 3.99 1.23 15.56
CA SER A 55 2.85 0.30 15.49
C SER A 55 2.14 0.24 14.14
N GLY A 56 2.34 1.19 13.23
CA GLY A 56 1.82 1.09 11.86
C GLY A 56 2.49 -0.06 11.11
N ALA A 57 1.78 -1.19 11.02
CA ALA A 57 2.33 -2.48 10.65
C ALA A 57 2.15 -2.83 9.17
N GLY A 58 1.20 -2.19 8.48
CA GLY A 58 0.90 -2.52 7.10
C GLY A 58 -0.39 -1.87 6.60
N THR A 59 -0.72 -2.17 5.35
CA THR A 59 -1.95 -1.73 4.69
C THR A 59 -2.47 -2.81 3.74
N LEU A 60 -3.77 -2.85 3.51
CA LEU A 60 -4.40 -3.63 2.44
C LEU A 60 -5.24 -2.68 1.59
N VAL A 61 -5.09 -2.77 0.27
CA VAL A 61 -5.79 -1.89 -0.68
C VAL A 61 -7.22 -2.40 -0.88
N TRP A 62 -8.19 -1.49 -0.86
CA TRP A 62 -9.56 -1.76 -1.28
C TRP A 62 -9.79 -1.21 -2.70
N GLN A 63 -10.11 -2.02 -3.70
CA GLN A 63 -10.04 -3.50 -3.71
C GLN A 63 -9.40 -3.99 -5.01
N PHE A 64 -8.84 -5.19 -4.97
CA PHE A 64 -8.32 -5.82 -6.17
C PHE A 64 -9.44 -6.53 -6.93
N LEU A 65 -9.51 -6.26 -8.22
CA LEU A 65 -10.33 -6.99 -9.17
C LEU A 65 -9.41 -7.76 -10.13
N ILE A 66 -9.96 -8.77 -10.78
CA ILE A 66 -9.37 -9.39 -11.97
C ILE A 66 -10.02 -8.76 -13.20
N GLN A 67 -9.28 -8.73 -14.31
CA GLN A 67 -9.77 -8.24 -15.59
C GLN A 67 -11.09 -8.90 -15.99
N GLY A 68 -12.06 -8.13 -16.47
CA GLY A 68 -13.40 -8.62 -16.83
C GLY A 68 -14.42 -8.64 -15.69
N MET A 69 -14.05 -8.17 -14.48
CA MET A 69 -14.96 -8.03 -13.33
C MET A 69 -15.43 -6.59 -13.10
N GLU A 70 -15.47 -5.74 -14.13
CA GLU A 70 -15.84 -4.33 -14.01
C GLU A 70 -17.25 -4.14 -13.45
N GLY A 71 -18.16 -5.10 -13.68
CA GLY A 71 -19.51 -5.10 -13.11
C GLY A 71 -19.58 -5.28 -11.58
N PHE A 72 -18.48 -5.68 -10.94
CA PHE A 72 -18.35 -5.77 -9.48
C PHE A 72 -17.61 -4.57 -8.87
N ASN A 73 -17.20 -3.61 -9.70
CA ASN A 73 -16.46 -2.45 -9.23
C ASN A 73 -17.39 -1.49 -8.47
N ASP A 74 -17.06 -1.25 -7.20
CA ASP A 74 -17.72 -0.31 -6.30
C ASP A 74 -17.06 1.09 -6.33
N ASP A 75 -16.48 1.46 -7.48
CA ASP A 75 -15.70 2.67 -7.77
C ASP A 75 -14.27 2.70 -7.24
N PHE A 76 -13.90 1.79 -6.34
CA PHE A 76 -12.56 1.69 -5.75
C PHE A 76 -11.68 0.62 -6.37
N GLY A 77 -12.28 -0.27 -7.16
CA GLY A 77 -11.62 -1.39 -7.80
C GLY A 77 -10.38 -0.98 -8.59
N ILE A 78 -9.35 -1.80 -8.46
CA ILE A 78 -8.16 -1.77 -9.30
C ILE A 78 -7.83 -3.16 -9.84
N VAL A 79 -7.49 -3.22 -11.11
CA VAL A 79 -6.87 -4.39 -11.72
C VAL A 79 -5.37 -4.10 -11.79
N PRO A 80 -4.52 -4.73 -10.94
CA PRO A 80 -3.13 -4.29 -10.77
C PRO A 80 -2.30 -4.26 -12.05
N TRP A 81 -2.57 -5.12 -13.03
CA TRP A 81 -1.80 -5.20 -14.28
C TRP A 81 -2.31 -4.27 -15.40
N GLU A 82 -3.45 -3.60 -15.23
CA GLU A 82 -3.96 -2.66 -16.23
C GLU A 82 -3.37 -1.25 -16.06
N LYS A 83 -2.81 -0.95 -14.88
CA LYS A 83 -2.24 0.36 -14.56
C LYS A 83 -0.83 0.24 -13.97
N GLU A 84 0.17 0.40 -14.85
CA GLU A 84 1.58 0.27 -14.52
C GLU A 84 2.02 1.12 -13.32
N SER A 85 1.48 2.34 -13.17
CA SER A 85 1.88 3.26 -12.08
C SER A 85 1.49 2.73 -10.70
N ILE A 86 0.26 2.21 -10.54
CA ILE A 86 -0.23 1.65 -9.28
C ILE A 86 0.49 0.34 -8.97
N GLN A 87 0.70 -0.51 -9.98
CA GLN A 87 1.49 -1.73 -9.84
C GLN A 87 2.89 -1.43 -9.30
N THR A 88 3.57 -0.45 -9.91
CA THR A 88 4.92 -0.02 -9.53
C THR A 88 4.94 0.48 -8.09
N LEU A 89 3.99 1.34 -7.69
CA LEU A 89 3.91 1.84 -6.30
C LEU A 89 3.72 0.71 -5.28
N MET A 90 2.92 -0.31 -5.60
CA MET A 90 2.70 -1.45 -4.72
C MET A 90 3.94 -2.35 -4.59
N ILE A 91 4.66 -2.57 -5.69
CA ILE A 91 5.95 -3.27 -5.69
C ILE A 91 6.98 -2.49 -4.88
N GLU A 92 7.13 -1.19 -5.13
CA GLU A 92 8.05 -0.31 -4.41
C GLU A 92 7.80 -0.36 -2.90
N GLN A 93 6.54 -0.24 -2.47
CA GLN A 93 6.19 -0.30 -1.06
C GLN A 93 6.53 -1.66 -0.44
N SER A 94 6.20 -2.75 -1.13
CA SER A 94 6.49 -4.11 -0.68
C SER A 94 7.99 -4.32 -0.49
N CYS A 95 8.79 -3.89 -1.47
CA CYS A 95 10.25 -3.96 -1.41
C CYS A 95 10.85 -3.08 -0.30
N ARG A 96 10.32 -1.86 -0.11
CA ARG A 96 10.73 -0.96 0.97
C ARG A 96 10.46 -1.57 2.35
N LEU A 97 9.30 -2.19 2.56
CA LEU A 97 8.94 -2.86 3.81
C LEU A 97 9.78 -4.12 4.06
N ALA A 98 10.05 -4.93 3.03
CA ALA A 98 10.91 -6.11 3.16
C ALA A 98 12.33 -5.72 3.63
N ARG A 99 12.90 -4.65 3.08
CA ARG A 99 14.23 -4.14 3.47
C ARG A 99 14.29 -3.72 4.94
N VAL A 100 13.26 -3.03 5.48
CA VAL A 100 13.28 -2.53 6.86
C VAL A 100 12.92 -3.61 7.90
N THR A 101 12.12 -4.61 7.52
CA THR A 101 11.71 -5.68 8.44
C THR A 101 12.76 -6.78 8.58
N GLY A 102 13.81 -6.77 7.74
CA GLY A 102 14.81 -7.84 7.73
C GLY A 102 14.22 -9.21 7.36
N ARG A 103 12.96 -9.25 6.90
CA ARG A 103 12.41 -10.41 6.20
C ARG A 103 13.21 -10.53 4.92
N HIS A 104 14.26 -11.33 5.00
CA HIS A 104 15.01 -11.76 3.84
C HIS A 104 13.96 -12.16 2.81
N LEU A 105 13.99 -11.55 1.62
CA LEU A 105 13.22 -12.05 0.49
C LEU A 105 13.79 -13.45 0.25
N GLN A 106 13.20 -14.46 0.90
CA GLN A 106 13.71 -15.84 0.84
C GLN A 106 13.55 -16.35 -0.59
N ASP A 107 12.54 -15.84 -1.26
CA ASP A 107 12.28 -16.05 -2.67
C ASP A 107 13.24 -15.24 -3.57
N LYS A 108 13.97 -15.97 -4.42
CA LYS A 108 14.89 -15.41 -5.43
C LYS A 108 14.16 -14.46 -6.39
N LYS A 109 12.91 -14.75 -6.75
CA LYS A 109 12.08 -13.92 -7.64
C LYS A 109 11.84 -12.54 -7.01
N TRP A 110 11.48 -12.51 -5.73
CA TRP A 110 11.25 -11.24 -5.04
C TRP A 110 12.54 -10.44 -4.86
N ARG A 111 13.69 -11.10 -4.66
CA ARG A 111 14.98 -10.39 -4.67
C ARG A 111 15.18 -9.69 -6.01
N GLU A 112 14.96 -10.37 -7.13
CA GLU A 112 15.13 -9.81 -8.46
C GLU A 112 14.19 -8.62 -8.71
N ILE A 113 12.90 -8.78 -8.40
CA ILE A 113 11.89 -7.70 -8.49
C ILE A 113 12.32 -6.50 -7.65
N CYS A 114 12.79 -6.72 -6.42
CA CYS A 114 13.22 -5.65 -5.52
C CYS A 114 14.66 -5.17 -5.74
N SER A 115 15.42 -5.76 -6.67
CA SER A 115 16.78 -5.34 -7.04
C SER A 115 16.76 -4.23 -8.07
N HIS A 116 15.73 -4.22 -8.92
CA HIS A 116 15.47 -3.15 -9.87
C HIS A 116 15.00 -1.93 -9.07
N ARG A 117 15.93 -0.98 -8.87
CA ARG A 117 15.61 0.34 -8.33
C ARG A 117 14.81 1.11 -9.39
N PRO A 118 13.73 1.81 -9.01
CA PRO A 118 13.48 3.14 -9.54
C PRO A 118 14.54 4.12 -9.05
#